data_AF-A0A346MYT3-F1
#
_entry.id   AF-A0A346MYT3-F1
#
_cell.length_a   1.000
_cell.length_b   1.000
_cell.length_c   1.000
_cell.angle_alpha   90.00
_cell.angle_beta   90.00
_cell.angle_gamma   90.00
#
_symmetry.space_group_name_H-M   'P 1'
#
loop_
_entity.id
_entity.type
_entity.pdbx_description
1 polymer ?
#
loop_
_entity_poly.entity_id
_entity_poly.type
_entity_poly.pdbx_seq_one_letter_code
_entity_poly.pdbx_strand_id
1 'polypeptide(L)'
;MKKIFAIPGLAALGWLSLGWAASEFDMDLMQTVEDTAKDLVSNLSLADGPAAKANIADLDAMLAQVEDHYAQKGDAADAAAIAHDGRSLLGDIGRFVEAGDFDAANAKNSEFSKTCKSCHKVYKKS
;
A
#
# COMPACT_ATOMS: atom_id res chain seq x y z
N MET A 1 14.49 -11.17 63.33
CA MET A 1 13.26 -10.49 63.81
C MET A 1 12.95 -9.35 62.84
N LYS A 2 11.68 -9.28 62.37
CA LYS A 2 11.00 -8.24 61.56
C LYS A 2 11.78 -6.90 61.44
N LYS A 3 11.81 -6.24 60.27
CA LYS A 3 10.64 -5.68 59.59
C LYS A 3 10.90 -5.50 58.07
N ILE A 4 10.03 -6.09 57.26
CA ILE A 4 9.84 -5.75 55.84
C ILE A 4 8.88 -4.57 55.82
N PHE A 5 9.30 -3.43 55.27
CA PHE A 5 8.41 -2.32 54.94
C PHE A 5 8.11 -2.39 53.45
N ALA A 6 6.85 -2.69 53.14
CA ALA A 6 6.27 -2.54 51.83
C ALA A 6 6.08 -1.04 51.53
N ILE A 7 6.44 -0.62 50.31
CA ILE A 7 5.87 0.57 49.67
C ILE A 7 5.15 0.08 48.41
N PRO A 8 3.83 0.29 48.30
CA PRO A 8 3.06 -0.06 47.12
C PRO A 8 2.99 1.11 46.12
N GLY A 9 2.94 0.79 44.82
CA GLY A 9 2.24 1.54 43.77
C GLY A 9 2.78 2.91 43.34
N LEU A 10 3.09 3.08 42.05
CA LEU A 10 2.19 3.68 41.04
C LEU A 10 2.98 4.11 39.78
N ALA A 11 2.40 3.78 38.61
CA ALA A 11 2.43 4.47 37.32
C ALA A 11 3.80 4.90 36.74
N ALA A 12 4.31 4.28 35.67
CA ALA A 12 3.85 4.38 34.27
C ALA A 12 3.84 5.82 33.70
N LEU A 13 4.30 5.92 32.44
CA LEU A 13 4.24 7.05 31.50
C LEU A 13 5.47 7.99 31.56
N GLY A 14 6.15 8.31 30.47
CA GLY A 14 5.79 8.18 29.06
C GLY A 14 6.93 7.61 28.24
N TRP A 15 6.64 6.54 27.50
CA TRP A 15 7.19 6.49 26.15
C TRP A 15 6.70 7.74 25.44
N LEU A 16 7.63 8.58 25.01
CA LEU A 16 7.32 9.56 23.98
C LEU A 16 6.81 8.76 22.78
N SER A 17 5.50 8.72 22.63
CA SER A 17 4.88 8.52 21.34
C SER A 17 5.45 9.63 20.46
N LEU A 18 6.42 9.30 19.60
CA LEU A 18 6.63 10.09 18.39
C LEU A 18 5.30 10.01 17.66
N GLY A 19 4.46 11.03 17.89
CA GLY A 19 3.31 11.28 17.04
C GLY A 19 3.89 11.46 15.64
N TRP A 20 3.69 10.45 14.79
CA TRP A 20 3.81 10.65 13.36
C TRP A 20 2.94 11.85 13.01
N ALA A 21 3.54 12.83 12.37
CA ALA A 21 2.84 13.94 11.77
C ALA A 21 1.87 13.38 10.72
N ALA A 22 0.64 13.10 11.13
CA ALA A 22 -0.35 12.35 10.39
C ALA A 22 -1.08 13.18 9.31
N SER A 23 -0.43 14.13 8.63
CA SER A 23 -1.18 15.01 7.71
C SER A 23 -0.52 15.40 6.39
N GLU A 24 0.59 14.77 6.00
CA GLU A 24 0.96 14.64 4.58
C GLU A 24 0.97 13.15 4.29
N PHE A 25 -0.16 12.61 3.81
CA PHE A 25 -0.10 11.35 3.08
C PHE A 25 0.83 11.60 1.90
N ASP A 26 2.03 11.04 2.02
CA ASP A 26 3.26 11.49 1.38
C ASP A 26 3.09 11.57 -0.14
N MET A 27 3.16 12.78 -0.70
CA MET A 27 3.14 12.96 -2.15
C MET A 27 4.26 12.15 -2.81
N ASP A 28 5.36 11.92 -2.10
CA ASP A 28 6.48 11.10 -2.56
C ASP A 28 6.09 9.62 -2.62
N LEU A 29 5.23 9.12 -1.72
CA LEU A 29 4.70 7.75 -1.79
C LEU A 29 3.87 7.56 -3.06
N MET A 30 2.89 8.44 -3.31
CA MET A 30 2.02 8.30 -4.48
C MET A 30 2.76 8.52 -5.80
N GLN A 31 3.81 9.37 -5.80
CA GLN A 31 4.72 9.49 -6.94
C GLN A 31 5.49 8.19 -7.17
N THR A 32 6.01 7.57 -6.11
CA THR A 32 6.70 6.28 -6.19
C THR A 32 5.76 5.18 -6.70
N VAL A 33 4.51 5.12 -6.22
CA VAL A 33 3.47 4.21 -6.74
C VAL A 33 3.27 4.41 -8.25
N GLU A 34 3.18 5.66 -8.71
CA GLU A 34 2.98 5.96 -10.12
C GLU A 34 4.17 5.49 -10.98
N ASP A 35 5.40 5.73 -10.53
CA ASP A 35 6.60 5.37 -11.26
C ASP A 35 6.82 3.84 -11.26
N THR A 36 6.62 3.16 -10.12
CA THR A 36 6.65 1.69 -10.08
C THR A 36 5.54 1.06 -10.93
N ALA A 37 4.36 1.68 -11.03
CA ALA A 37 3.30 1.19 -11.92
C ALA A 37 3.68 1.35 -13.41
N LYS A 38 4.40 2.41 -13.80
CA LYS A 38 4.94 2.56 -15.17
C LYS A 38 6.01 1.51 -15.44
N ASP A 39 6.89 1.24 -14.48
CA ASP A 39 7.89 0.19 -14.59
C ASP A 39 7.25 -1.19 -14.75
N LEU A 40 6.18 -1.48 -14.00
CA LEU A 40 5.40 -2.71 -14.18
C LEU A 40 4.87 -2.84 -15.62
N VAL A 41 4.27 -1.78 -16.18
CA VAL A 41 3.80 -1.77 -17.58
C VAL A 41 4.95 -2.10 -18.55
N SER A 42 6.10 -1.46 -18.35
CA SER A 42 7.29 -1.69 -19.18
C SER A 42 7.76 -3.14 -19.10
N ASN A 43 7.91 -3.67 -17.89
CA ASN A 43 8.41 -5.02 -17.65
C ASN A 43 7.43 -6.10 -18.12
N LEU A 44 6.12 -5.88 -18.00
CA LEU A 44 5.11 -6.74 -18.61
C LEU A 44 5.19 -6.73 -20.13
N SER A 45 5.45 -5.58 -20.75
CA SER A 45 5.59 -5.46 -22.22
C SER A 45 6.86 -6.11 -22.74
N LEU A 46 7.93 -6.11 -21.94
CA LEU A 46 9.21 -6.76 -22.24
C LEU A 46 9.24 -8.25 -21.87
N ALA A 47 8.15 -8.77 -21.29
CA ALA A 47 8.08 -10.12 -20.72
C ALA A 47 9.19 -10.39 -19.67
N ASP A 48 9.62 -9.36 -18.95
CA ASP A 48 10.59 -9.49 -17.85
C ASP A 48 9.84 -9.91 -16.57
N GLY A 49 9.64 -11.23 -16.43
CA GLY A 49 8.95 -11.81 -15.28
C GLY A 49 9.56 -11.47 -13.92
N PRO A 50 10.89 -11.63 -13.71
CA PRO A 50 11.53 -11.24 -12.46
C PRO A 50 11.33 -9.77 -12.09
N ALA A 51 11.54 -8.84 -13.03
CA ALA A 51 11.36 -7.42 -12.76
C ALA A 51 9.88 -7.06 -12.52
N ALA A 52 8.96 -7.63 -13.29
CA ALA A 52 7.52 -7.45 -13.09
C ALA A 52 7.08 -7.95 -11.69
N LYS A 53 7.59 -9.09 -11.22
CA LYS A 53 7.31 -9.60 -9.87
C LYS A 53 7.84 -8.68 -8.78
N ALA A 54 9.02 -8.09 -8.97
CA ALA A 54 9.55 -7.09 -8.04
C ALA A 54 8.63 -5.87 -7.96
N ASN A 55 8.22 -5.31 -9.11
CA ASN A 55 7.29 -4.18 -9.13
C ASN A 55 5.94 -4.52 -8.49
N ILE A 56 5.42 -5.74 -8.71
CA ILE A 56 4.16 -6.21 -8.10
C ILE A 56 4.26 -6.23 -6.58
N ALA A 57 5.37 -6.74 -6.03
CA ALA A 57 5.59 -6.80 -4.59
C ALA A 57 5.70 -5.40 -3.97
N ASP A 58 6.44 -4.49 -4.63
CA ASP A 58 6.59 -3.11 -4.17
C ASP A 58 5.26 -2.35 -4.21
N LEU A 59 4.48 -2.51 -5.28
CA LEU A 59 3.15 -1.91 -5.40
C LEU A 59 2.17 -2.46 -4.35
N ASP A 60 2.19 -3.76 -4.06
CA ASP A 60 1.34 -4.34 -3.02
C ASP A 60 1.65 -3.74 -1.64
N ALA A 61 2.93 -3.61 -1.30
CA ALA A 61 3.37 -3.03 -0.04
C ALA A 61 2.97 -1.56 0.08
N MET A 62 3.16 -0.76 -0.97
CA MET A 62 2.75 0.65 -0.97
C MET A 62 1.23 0.81 -0.91
N LEU A 63 0.46 -0.01 -1.63
CA LEU A 63 -0.99 0.03 -1.57
C LEU A 63 -1.54 -0.44 -0.22
N ALA A 64 -0.85 -1.32 0.49
CA ALA A 64 -1.21 -1.65 1.87
C ALA A 64 -1.07 -0.42 2.79
N GLN A 65 -0.03 0.41 2.59
CA GLN A 65 0.11 1.67 3.32
C GLN A 65 -1.01 2.66 2.98
N VAL A 66 -1.42 2.71 1.71
CA VAL A 66 -2.57 3.52 1.24
C VAL A 66 -3.87 3.04 1.89
N GLU A 67 -4.12 1.74 1.87
CA GLU A 67 -5.29 1.09 2.47
C GLU A 67 -5.37 1.43 3.96
N ASP A 68 -4.28 1.23 4.71
CA ASP A 68 -4.20 1.51 6.15
C ASP A 68 -4.43 2.98 6.47
N HIS A 69 -3.84 3.90 5.69
CA HIS A 69 -4.03 5.33 5.88
C HIS A 69 -5.51 5.72 5.81
N TYR A 70 -6.20 5.30 4.75
CA TYR A 70 -7.59 5.66 4.55
C TYR A 70 -8.55 4.90 5.48
N ALA A 71 -8.21 3.67 5.88
CA ALA A 71 -8.96 2.95 6.90
C ALA A 71 -8.91 3.67 8.26
N GLN A 72 -7.75 4.22 8.64
CA GLN A 72 -7.58 4.95 9.90
C GLN A 72 -8.21 6.35 9.87
N LYS A 73 -8.26 6.99 8.70
CA LYS A 73 -8.88 8.31 8.53
C LYS A 73 -10.38 8.31 8.86
N GLY A 74 -11.07 7.19 8.64
CA GLY A 74 -12.44 6.94 9.10
C GLY A 74 -13.55 7.59 8.25
N ASP A 75 -13.24 8.55 7.38
CA ASP A 75 -14.18 9.23 6.48
C ASP A 75 -13.99 8.88 4.99
N ALA A 76 -13.13 7.89 4.69
CA ALA A 76 -12.71 7.54 3.34
C ALA A 76 -12.63 6.01 3.13
N ALA A 77 -13.67 5.28 3.57
CA ALA A 77 -13.73 3.83 3.47
C ALA A 77 -13.66 3.32 2.02
N ASP A 78 -14.15 4.10 1.07
CA ASP A 78 -14.06 3.82 -0.36
C ASP A 78 -12.63 3.92 -0.90
N ALA A 79 -11.79 4.83 -0.41
CA ALA A 79 -10.37 4.85 -0.76
C ALA A 79 -9.64 3.58 -0.29
N ALA A 80 -9.91 3.14 0.94
CA ALA A 80 -9.35 1.90 1.47
C ALA A 80 -9.79 0.70 0.64
N ALA A 81 -11.07 0.62 0.28
CA ALA A 81 -11.59 -0.43 -0.60
C ALA A 81 -10.94 -0.41 -2.00
N ILE A 82 -10.75 0.77 -2.60
CA ILE A 82 -10.08 0.88 -3.91
C ILE A 82 -8.61 0.41 -3.82
N ALA A 83 -7.90 0.74 -2.74
CA ALA A 83 -6.54 0.28 -2.51
C ALA A 83 -6.49 -1.26 -2.37
N HIS A 84 -7.42 -1.83 -1.60
CA HIS A 84 -7.59 -3.27 -1.46
C HIS A 84 -7.84 -3.97 -2.81
N ASP A 85 -8.75 -3.44 -3.63
CA ASP A 85 -9.04 -3.97 -4.97
C ASP A 85 -7.80 -3.92 -5.86
N GLY A 86 -7.02 -2.84 -5.79
CA GLY A 86 -5.74 -2.70 -6.50
C GLY A 86 -4.76 -3.82 -6.14
N ARG A 87 -4.65 -4.17 -4.85
CA ARG A 87 -3.81 -5.26 -4.36
C ARG A 87 -4.27 -6.63 -4.85
N SER A 88 -5.57 -6.89 -4.83
CA SER A 88 -6.12 -8.12 -5.40
C SER A 88 -5.77 -8.26 -6.88
N LEU A 89 -5.86 -7.17 -7.65
CA LEU A 89 -5.50 -7.16 -9.08
C LEU A 89 -3.99 -7.40 -9.29
N LEU A 90 -3.13 -6.84 -8.44
CA LEU A 90 -1.69 -7.13 -8.46
C LEU A 90 -1.40 -8.61 -8.21
N GLY A 91 -2.13 -9.24 -7.28
CA GLY A 91 -2.08 -10.68 -7.07
C GLY A 91 -2.47 -11.48 -8.32
N ASP A 92 -3.48 -11.03 -9.07
CA ASP A 92 -3.88 -11.65 -10.34
C ASP A 92 -2.81 -11.49 -11.43
N ILE A 93 -2.24 -10.30 -11.57
CA ILE A 93 -1.13 -10.03 -12.50
C ILE A 93 0.05 -10.95 -12.16
N GLY A 94 0.40 -11.09 -10.88
CA GLY A 94 1.48 -11.97 -10.43
C GLY A 94 1.28 -13.43 -10.85
N ARG A 95 0.05 -13.95 -10.74
CA ARG A 95 -0.28 -15.32 -11.20
C ARG A 95 -0.13 -15.49 -12.71
N PHE A 96 -0.49 -14.48 -13.51
CA PHE A 96 -0.27 -14.52 -14.96
C PHE A 96 1.21 -14.43 -15.33
N VAL A 97 1.98 -13.57 -14.64
CA VAL A 97 3.45 -13.50 -14.80
C VAL A 97 4.11 -14.83 -14.44
N GLU A 98 3.65 -15.51 -13.39
CA GLU A 98 4.12 -16.86 -13.01
C GLU A 98 3.83 -17.92 -14.06
N ALA A 99 2.67 -17.83 -14.70
CA ALA A 99 2.30 -18.71 -15.81
C ALA A 99 2.99 -18.36 -17.14
N GLY A 100 3.73 -17.26 -17.21
CA GLY A 100 4.32 -16.74 -18.45
C GLY A 100 3.29 -16.13 -19.42
N ASP A 101 2.07 -15.87 -18.95
CA ASP A 101 0.98 -15.30 -19.74
C ASP A 101 0.99 -13.76 -19.62
N PHE A 102 1.93 -13.13 -20.32
CA PHE A 102 2.10 -11.69 -20.27
C PHE A 102 0.96 -10.91 -20.96
N ASP A 103 0.23 -11.54 -21.89
CA ASP A 103 -0.95 -10.93 -22.51
C ASP A 103 -2.09 -10.81 -21.49
N ALA A 104 -2.37 -11.87 -20.73
CA ALA A 104 -3.34 -11.82 -19.64
C ALA A 104 -2.88 -10.88 -18.51
N ALA A 105 -1.58 -10.86 -18.20
CA ALA A 105 -1.01 -9.93 -17.22
C ALA A 105 -1.24 -8.46 -17.65
N ASN A 106 -1.00 -8.11 -18.92
CA ASN A 106 -1.25 -6.77 -19.45
C ASN A 106 -2.73 -6.39 -19.47
N ALA A 107 -3.61 -7.34 -19.81
CA ALA A 107 -5.06 -7.12 -19.75
C ALA A 107 -5.50 -6.82 -18.31
N LYS A 108 -5.00 -7.59 -17.33
CA LYS A 108 -5.29 -7.39 -15.91
C LYS A 108 -4.67 -6.10 -15.37
N ASN A 109 -3.47 -5.73 -15.83
CA ASN A 109 -2.83 -4.45 -15.50
C ASN A 109 -3.64 -3.22 -15.98
N SER A 110 -4.41 -3.37 -17.06
CA SER A 110 -5.33 -2.32 -17.50
C SER A 110 -6.52 -2.13 -16.54
N GLU A 111 -6.92 -3.18 -15.82
CA GLU A 111 -7.91 -3.07 -14.73
C GLU A 111 -7.28 -2.42 -13.49
N PHE A 112 -6.06 -2.83 -13.12
CA PHE A 112 -5.29 -2.20 -12.05
C PHE A 112 -5.15 -0.68 -12.28
N SER A 113 -4.76 -0.26 -13.48
CA SER A 113 -4.63 1.16 -13.83
C SER A 113 -5.94 1.96 -13.67
N LYS A 114 -7.11 1.31 -13.74
CA LYS A 114 -8.41 1.97 -13.53
C LYS A 114 -8.68 2.23 -12.05
N THR A 115 -8.17 1.40 -11.13
CA THR A 115 -8.32 1.67 -9.68
C THR A 115 -7.59 2.95 -9.28
N CYS A 116 -6.38 3.16 -9.81
CA CYS A 116 -5.61 4.39 -9.64
C CYS A 116 -6.41 5.62 -10.11
N LYS A 117 -7.03 5.54 -11.30
CA LYS A 117 -7.87 6.62 -11.86
C LYS A 117 -9.11 6.88 -11.00
N SER A 118 -9.77 5.83 -10.51
CA SER A 118 -10.93 5.94 -9.63
C SER A 118 -10.59 6.65 -8.32
N CYS A 119 -9.46 6.28 -7.69
CA CYS A 119 -8.96 6.95 -6.49
C CYS A 119 -8.60 8.41 -6.78
N HIS A 120 -7.81 8.68 -7.82
CA HIS A 120 -7.37 10.03 -8.16
C HIS A 120 -8.52 10.98 -8.48
N LYS A 121 -9.61 10.49 -9.09
CA LYS A 121 -10.80 11.32 -9.37
C LYS A 121 -11.42 11.92 -8.11
N VAL A 122 -11.30 11.24 -6.96
CA VAL A 122 -11.93 11.64 -5.70
C VAL A 122 -10.93 12.29 -4.75
N TYR A 123 -9.70 11.76 -4.68
CA TYR A 123 -8.75 12.10 -3.62
C TYR A 123 -7.51 12.88 -4.07
N LYS A 124 -7.22 12.93 -5.37
CA LYS A 124 -6.13 13.79 -5.87
C LYS A 124 -6.69 15.20 -6.02
N LYS A 125 -6.29 16.10 -5.11
CA LYS A 125 -6.56 17.54 -5.28
C LYS A 125 -5.80 18.03 -6.52
N SER A 126 -6.53 18.68 -7.43
CA SER A 126 -6.02 19.33 -8.63
C SER A 126 -5.07 20.48 -8.32
#